data_AF-A0AA86W3W6-F1
#
_entry.id   AF-A0AA86W3W6-F1
#
_cell.length_a   1.000
_cell.length_b   1.000
_cell.length_c   1.000
_cell.angle_alpha   90.00
_cell.angle_beta   90.00
_cell.angle_gamma   90.00
#
_symmetry.space_group_name_H-M   'P 1'
#
loop_
_entity.id
_entity.type
_entity.pdbx_description
1 polymer ?
#
loop_
_entity_poly.entity_id
_entity_poly.type
_entity_poly.pdbx_seq_one_letter_code
_entity_poly.pdbx_strand_id
1 'polypeptide(L)'
;MGRLSETTRIGGTIGYLPPESFQRRSIATSKYDVFSFGIVVLEVVAGRRAIDLTYPDEKIILLDWVRRLSDEARLVDARDTRLIDGSYKVFDMEQLIHISLLCTRHDPQLRPSMK
;
A
#
# COMPACT_ATOMS: atom_id res chain seq x y z
N MET A 1 -19.93 39.40 4.94
CA MET A 1 -20.53 38.10 4.55
C MET A 1 -19.49 37.02 4.81
N GLY A 2 -19.72 36.13 5.78
CA GLY A 2 -18.74 35.15 6.24
C GLY A 2 -18.44 34.04 5.21
N ARG A 3 -17.17 33.62 5.17
CA ARG A 3 -16.63 32.47 4.44
C ARG A 3 -17.28 31.16 4.88
N LEU A 4 -17.58 30.28 3.93
CA LEU A 4 -17.36 28.84 4.08
C LEU A 4 -16.60 28.37 2.84
N SER A 5 -15.28 28.34 2.96
CA SER A 5 -14.42 27.60 2.04
C SER A 5 -14.84 26.14 2.13
N GLU A 6 -15.28 25.54 1.04
CA GLU A 6 -15.53 24.09 0.95
C GLU A 6 -14.24 23.36 1.33
N THR A 7 -14.15 22.93 2.58
CA THR A 7 -13.18 21.92 2.98
C THR A 7 -13.63 20.63 2.31
N THR A 8 -13.00 20.23 1.21
CA THR A 8 -13.13 18.88 0.68
C THR A 8 -12.76 17.94 1.82
N ARG A 9 -13.77 17.31 2.41
CA ARG A 9 -13.61 16.36 3.50
C ARG A 9 -12.79 15.21 2.91
N ILE A 10 -11.56 15.02 3.38
CA ILE A 10 -10.72 13.89 2.98
C ILE A 10 -11.52 12.63 3.34
N GLY A 11 -12.10 11.98 2.34
CA GLY A 11 -12.83 10.72 2.48
C GLY A 11 -11.89 9.56 2.17
N GLY A 12 -11.79 8.61 3.09
CA GLY A 12 -11.05 7.36 2.88
C GLY A 12 -10.62 6.69 4.18
N THR A 13 -10.08 5.49 4.06
CA THR A 13 -9.64 4.67 5.19
C THR A 13 -8.14 4.86 5.41
N ILE A 14 -7.77 5.25 6.63
CA ILE A 14 -6.36 5.39 7.04
C ILE A 14 -5.64 4.05 6.80
N GLY A 15 -4.48 4.10 6.13
CA GLY A 15 -3.72 2.92 5.69
C GLY A 15 -3.86 2.60 4.20
N TYR A 16 -4.94 3.03 3.56
CA TYR A 16 -5.18 2.85 2.11
C TYR A 16 -5.06 4.16 1.32
N LEU A 17 -5.04 5.28 2.03
CA LEU A 17 -4.94 6.60 1.44
C LEU A 17 -3.51 6.88 0.93
N PRO A 18 -3.34 7.36 -0.31
CA PRO A 18 -2.05 7.75 -0.83
C PRO A 18 -1.56 9.06 -0.16
N PRO A 19 -0.24 9.30 -0.10
CA PRO A 19 0.33 10.42 0.67
C PRO A 19 -0.15 11.79 0.20
N GLU A 20 -0.44 11.95 -1.10
CA GLU A 20 -0.93 13.20 -1.65
C GLU A 20 -2.37 13.53 -1.21
N SER A 21 -3.16 12.58 -0.70
CA SER A 21 -4.55 12.83 -0.27
C SER A 21 -4.66 13.83 0.88
N PHE A 22 -3.57 14.02 1.64
CA PHE A 22 -3.48 14.96 2.75
C PHE A 22 -3.12 16.39 2.31
N GLN A 23 -2.85 16.61 1.02
CA GLN A 23 -2.54 17.94 0.48
C GLN A 23 -3.83 18.77 0.28
N ARG A 24 -3.78 20.07 0.60
CA ARG A 24 -4.95 20.98 0.60
C ARG A 24 -5.69 21.12 -0.74
N ARG A 25 -5.12 20.63 -1.85
CA ARG A 25 -5.71 20.66 -3.21
C ARG A 25 -5.68 19.29 -3.89
N SER A 26 -5.68 18.21 -3.12
CA SER A 26 -5.75 16.87 -3.70
C SER A 26 -7.13 16.63 -4.31
N ILE A 27 -7.16 16.28 -5.60
CA ILE A 27 -8.35 15.75 -6.27
C ILE A 27 -8.20 14.24 -6.33
N ALA A 28 -9.24 13.50 -5.93
CA ALA A 28 -9.26 12.06 -6.09
C ALA A 28 -9.16 11.69 -7.58
N THR A 29 -8.20 10.85 -7.92
CA THR A 29 -7.98 10.35 -9.29
C THR A 29 -8.02 8.84 -9.29
N SER A 30 -8.10 8.22 -10.48
CA SER A 30 -7.95 6.77 -10.62
C SER A 30 -6.62 6.23 -10.04
N LYS A 31 -5.61 7.10 -9.84
CA LYS A 31 -4.35 6.74 -9.19
C LYS A 31 -4.47 6.51 -7.68
N TYR A 32 -5.54 6.99 -7.03
CA TYR A 32 -5.83 6.68 -5.63
C TYR A 32 -6.32 5.25 -5.48
N ASP A 33 -7.15 4.80 -6.42
CA ASP A 33 -7.62 3.41 -6.47
C ASP A 33 -6.46 2.46 -6.76
N VAL A 34 -5.54 2.82 -7.67
CA VAL A 34 -4.31 2.04 -7.91
C VAL A 34 -3.47 1.91 -6.63
N PHE A 35 -3.29 3.00 -5.88
CA PHE A 35 -2.54 2.96 -4.63
C PHE A 35 -3.22 2.04 -3.61
N SER A 36 -4.53 2.23 -3.40
CA SER A 36 -5.33 1.43 -2.47
C SER A 36 -5.31 -0.04 -2.84
N PHE A 37 -5.39 -0.36 -4.13
CA PHE A 37 -5.26 -1.72 -4.65
C PHE A 37 -3.90 -2.33 -4.33
N GLY A 38 -2.81 -1.57 -4.51
CA GLY A 38 -1.47 -2.03 -4.13
C GLY A 38 -1.36 -2.39 -2.65
N ILE A 39 -2.00 -1.63 -1.75
CA ILE A 39 -2.08 -1.97 -0.33
C ILE A 39 -2.82 -3.29 -0.12
N VAL A 40 -3.98 -3.47 -0.75
CA VAL A 40 -4.77 -4.71 -0.64
C VAL A 40 -3.99 -5.93 -1.11
N VAL A 41 -3.24 -5.82 -2.22
CA VAL A 41 -2.40 -6.93 -2.69
C VAL A 41 -1.31 -7.28 -1.66
N LEU A 42 -0.69 -6.29 -1.01
CA LEU A 42 0.24 -6.55 0.10
C LEU A 42 -0.44 -7.25 1.28
N GLU A 43 -1.67 -6.87 1.63
CA GLU A 43 -2.41 -7.54 2.71
C GLU A 43 -2.67 -9.01 2.40
N VAL A 44 -2.99 -9.33 1.14
CA VAL A 44 -3.20 -10.71 0.68
C VAL A 44 -1.90 -11.50 0.73
N VAL A 45 -0.80 -10.95 0.21
CA VAL A 45 0.50 -11.67 0.17
C VAL A 45 1.09 -11.86 1.57
N ALA A 46 0.97 -10.85 2.43
CA ALA A 46 1.53 -10.89 3.77
C ALA A 46 0.61 -11.54 4.82
N GLY A 47 -0.69 -11.65 4.51
CA GLY A 47 -1.68 -12.12 5.47
C GLY A 47 -1.89 -11.18 6.65
N ARG A 48 -1.51 -9.91 6.50
CA ARG A 48 -1.48 -8.88 7.55
C ARG A 48 -2.36 -7.70 7.16
N ARG A 49 -2.85 -6.96 8.15
CA ARG A 49 -3.59 -5.71 7.89
C ARG A 49 -2.64 -4.60 7.46
N ALA A 50 -3.13 -3.65 6.67
CA ALA A 50 -2.37 -2.48 6.22
C ALA A 50 -1.76 -1.68 7.39
N ILE A 51 -2.50 -1.61 8.50
CA ILE A 51 -2.04 -1.09 9.79
C ILE A 51 -2.36 -2.13 10.86
N ASP A 52 -1.33 -2.61 11.56
CA ASP A 52 -1.48 -3.63 12.60
C ASP A 52 -0.65 -3.29 13.83
N LEU A 53 -1.33 -2.81 14.88
CA LEU A 53 -0.73 -2.38 16.16
C LEU A 53 -0.22 -3.56 17.02
N THR A 54 -0.46 -4.80 16.61
CA THR A 54 0.07 -5.98 17.32
C THR A 54 1.54 -6.25 17.00
N TYR A 55 2.05 -5.61 15.93
CA TYR A 55 3.45 -5.71 15.53
C TYR A 55 4.31 -4.59 16.16
N PRO A 56 5.64 -4.79 16.27
CA PRO A 56 6.56 -3.73 16.70
C PRO A 56 6.43 -2.48 15.82
N ASP A 57 6.73 -1.30 16.38
CA ASP A 57 6.56 0.01 15.73
C ASP A 57 7.02 0.07 14.28
N GLU A 58 8.20 -0.47 13.99
CA GLU A 58 8.79 -0.50 12.65
C GLU A 58 7.98 -1.30 11.62
N LYS A 59 7.09 -2.18 12.09
CA LYS A 59 6.28 -3.11 11.29
C LYS A 59 4.80 -2.77 11.33
N ILE A 60 4.35 -1.77 12.09
CA ILE A 60 2.92 -1.41 12.20
C ILE A 60 2.33 -1.07 10.84
N ILE A 61 3.04 -0.27 10.04
CA ILE A 61 2.63 0.10 8.69
C ILE A 61 3.18 -0.93 7.70
N LEU A 62 2.29 -1.71 7.10
CA LEU A 62 2.66 -2.82 6.22
C LEU A 62 3.53 -2.35 5.04
N LEU A 63 3.12 -1.27 4.37
CA LEU A 63 3.82 -0.74 3.21
C LEU A 63 5.26 -0.32 3.55
N ASP A 64 5.46 0.37 4.67
CA ASP A 64 6.79 0.84 5.06
C ASP A 64 7.71 -0.32 5.42
N TRP A 65 7.18 -1.35 6.09
CA TRP A 65 7.93 -2.57 6.35
C TRP A 65 8.32 -3.31 5.07
N VAL A 66 7.39 -3.48 4.11
CA VAL A 66 7.68 -4.16 2.84
C VAL A 66 8.70 -3.37 2.00
N ARG A 67 8.65 -2.04 2.01
CA ARG A 67 9.67 -1.20 1.35
C ARG A 67 11.06 -1.44 1.92
N ARG A 68 11.20 -1.50 3.25
CA ARG A 68 12.48 -1.83 3.90
C ARG A 68 12.97 -3.22 3.50
N LEU A 69 12.09 -4.21 3.47
CA LEU A 69 12.45 -5.54 2.98
C LEU A 69 12.89 -5.52 1.51
N SER A 70 12.28 -4.67 0.68
CA SER A 70 12.70 -4.47 -0.71
C SER A 70 14.11 -3.91 -0.79
N ASP A 71 14.40 -2.88 0.01
CA ASP A 71 15.72 -2.23 0.04
C ASP A 71 16.81 -3.19 0.55
N GLU A 72 16.45 -4.13 1.42
CA GLU A 72 17.34 -5.18 1.95
C GLU A 72 17.43 -6.43 1.04
N ALA A 73 16.75 -6.45 -0.11
CA ALA A 73 16.63 -7.62 -1.00
C ALA A 73 16.05 -8.87 -0.29
N ARG A 74 15.10 -8.66 0.62
CA ARG A 74 14.44 -9.67 1.46
C ARG A 74 12.93 -9.72 1.29
N LEU A 75 12.43 -9.45 0.08
CA LEU A 75 10.98 -9.45 -0.21
C LEU A 75 10.27 -10.75 0.18
N VAL A 76 10.97 -11.87 0.09
CA VAL A 76 10.46 -13.19 0.49
C VAL A 76 10.04 -13.26 1.97
N ASP A 77 10.56 -12.38 2.83
CA ASP A 77 10.21 -12.31 4.25
C ASP A 77 8.85 -11.63 4.48
N ALA A 78 8.29 -10.98 3.45
CA ALA A 78 6.98 -10.36 3.52
C ALA A 78 5.81 -11.35 3.45
N ARG A 79 6.07 -12.62 3.09
CA ARG A 79 5.06 -13.64 2.83
C ARG A 79 4.28 -14.06 4.08
N ASP A 80 3.00 -14.41 3.89
CA ASP A 80 2.17 -15.00 4.95
C ASP A 80 2.76 -16.33 5.43
N THR A 81 3.23 -16.35 6.67
CA THR A 81 3.86 -17.52 7.29
C THR A 81 2.86 -18.64 7.61
N ARG A 82 1.55 -18.41 7.46
CA ARG A 82 0.51 -19.42 7.65
C ARG A 82 0.30 -20.29 6.41
N LEU A 83 0.82 -19.86 5.25
CA LEU A 83 0.75 -20.64 4.01
C LEU A 83 1.74 -21.81 4.07
N ILE A 84 1.28 -22.98 3.63
CA ILE A 84 2.09 -24.21 3.61
C ILE A 84 3.18 -24.07 2.54
N ASP A 85 4.41 -24.47 2.86
CA ASP A 85 5.51 -24.48 1.88
C ASP A 85 5.14 -25.30 0.64
N GLY A 86 5.36 -24.71 -0.55
CA GLY A 86 4.99 -25.32 -1.83
C GLY A 86 3.53 -25.12 -2.26
N SER A 87 2.67 -24.51 -1.44
CA SER A 87 1.30 -24.15 -1.84
C SER A 87 1.21 -23.00 -2.85
N TYR A 88 2.31 -22.27 -3.04
CA TYR A 88 2.46 -21.17 -3.99
C TYR A 88 3.86 -21.19 -4.58
N LYS A 89 4.02 -20.57 -5.75
CA LYS A 89 5.34 -20.32 -6.33
C LYS A 89 5.91 -19.05 -5.71
N VAL A 90 7.13 -19.13 -5.17
CA VAL A 90 7.82 -17.96 -4.60
C VAL A 90 7.92 -16.82 -5.61
N PHE A 91 8.22 -17.15 -6.86
CA PHE A 91 8.28 -16.19 -7.96
C PHE A 91 6.96 -15.39 -8.12
N ASP A 92 5.81 -16.05 -8.08
CA ASP A 92 4.52 -15.39 -8.24
C ASP A 92 4.24 -14.42 -7.07
N MET A 93 4.62 -14.79 -5.85
CA MET A 93 4.51 -13.92 -4.67
C MET A 93 5.42 -12.69 -4.78
N GLU A 94 6.67 -12.87 -5.18
CA GLU A 94 7.60 -11.76 -5.39
C GLU A 94 7.10 -10.81 -6.48
N GLN A 95 6.50 -11.34 -7.56
CA GLN A 95 5.89 -10.52 -8.60
C GLN A 95 4.70 -9.71 -8.07
N LEU A 96 3.82 -10.31 -7.27
CA LEU A 96 2.72 -9.59 -6.63
C LEU A 96 3.22 -8.46 -5.72
N ILE A 97 4.29 -8.70 -4.95
CA ILE A 97 4.89 -7.66 -4.11
C ILE A 97 5.48 -6.54 -4.97
N HIS A 98 6.22 -6.87 -6.04
CA HIS A 98 6.75 -5.86 -6.97
C HIS A 98 5.66 -5.00 -7.60
N ILE A 99 4.59 -5.61 -8.10
CA ILE A 99 3.44 -4.89 -8.65
C ILE A 99 2.83 -3.97 -7.59
N SER A 100 2.69 -4.45 -6.36
CA SER A 100 2.17 -3.65 -5.25
C SER A 100 3.05 -2.44 -4.93
N LEU A 101 4.37 -2.60 -4.96
CA LEU A 101 5.33 -1.52 -4.76
C LEU A 101 5.26 -0.47 -5.89
N LEU A 102 5.03 -0.91 -7.14
CA LEU A 102 4.79 -0.01 -8.27
C LEU A 102 3.47 0.76 -8.13
N CYS A 103 2.40 0.08 -7.70
CA CYS A 103 1.10 0.69 -7.43
C CYS A 103 1.15 1.73 -6.31
N THR A 104 2.03 1.53 -5.32
CA THR A 104 2.14 2.39 -4.13
C THR A 104 3.24 3.45 -4.22
N ARG A 105 3.75 3.76 -5.41
CA ARG A 105 4.76 4.82 -5.59
C ARG A 105 4.24 6.17 -5.09
N HIS A 106 5.13 6.96 -4.49
CA HIS A 106 4.79 8.29 -3.98
C HIS A 106 4.33 9.23 -5.11
N ASP A 107 5.02 9.21 -6.26
CA ASP A 107 4.58 9.95 -7.45
C ASP A 107 3.43 9.20 -8.16
N PRO A 108 2.21 9.78 -8.25
CA PRO A 108 1.05 9.14 -8.89
C PRO A 108 1.26 8.86 -10.39
N GLN A 109 2.11 9.62 -11.08
CA GLN A 109 2.37 9.43 -12.51
C GLN A 109 3.21 8.19 -12.79
N LEU A 110 4.00 7.76 -11.80
CA LEU A 110 4.83 6.56 -11.91
C LEU A 110 4.08 5.28 -11.52
N ARG A 111 2.87 5.40 -10.95
CA ARG A 111 1.99 4.25 -10.71
C ARG A 111 1.47 3.72 -12.05
N PRO A 112 1.27 2.41 -12.23
CA PRO A 112 0.69 1.84 -13.44
C PRO A 112 -0.77 2.28 -13.67
N SER A 113 -1.33 1.92 -14.83
CA SER A 113 -2.78 1.90 -15.03
C SER A 113 -3.38 0.63 -14.41
N MET A 114 -4.68 0.66 -14.12
CA MET A 114 -5.44 -0.55 -13.75
C MET A 114 -5.68 -1.49 -14.93
N LYS A 115 -5.51 -0.99 -16.16
CA LYS A 115 -5.60 -1.76 -17.41
C LYS A 115 -4.24 -2.29 -17.80
#